data_AF-A0A816UXF4-F1
#
_entry.id   AF-A0A816UXF4-F1
#
_cell.length_a   1.000
_cell.length_b   1.000
_cell.length_c   1.000
_cell.angle_alpha   90.00
_cell.angle_beta   90.00
_cell.angle_gamma   90.00
#
_symmetry.space_group_name_H-M   'P 1'
#
loop_
_entity.id
_entity.type
_entity.pdbx_description
1 polymer ?
#
loop_
_entity_poly.entity_id
_entity_poly.type
_entity_poly.pdbx_seq_one_letter_code
_entity_poly.pdbx_strand_id
1 'polypeptide(L)'
;MISGGDVYKVIEAMVPLYVALISGYGSVKWWNIFTRDQCDAINQLVYYFTLPLFTIEFTAHVDPFNMNYRFIAADVLSKIIIIAVLAFWAKYSSKGSYCWSITSFSLCTLTNSLVVGVPLAKAMYGQEAVDLVVQSSVFQGIVWLTLLLFVLELRRAGFSSNNNVDDINIEGGRKETVVVREEKSFLEVMSVVWLKLATNPNCYSCILGIAWAFISNRWHFEMPGIIEGSILIMSKAGTGTAMFNMGIFMALQDKLIVCGTSLTAIGMVLKFIAGPAAMAIGSIAVGLHGNVLRVAIIQAALPQSITSFIFAKEYGLHADVLSTAVIFGMLVSLPVLVAYYAALEFIH
;
A
#
# COMPACT_ATOMS: atom_id res chain seq x y z
N MET A 1 26.75 9.80 8.06
CA MET A 1 26.06 11.12 7.94
C MET A 1 25.53 11.30 6.54
N ILE A 2 24.20 11.47 6.39
CA ILE A 2 23.54 11.75 5.10
C ILE A 2 24.07 13.09 4.57
N SER A 3 24.60 13.10 3.34
CA SER A 3 25.07 14.34 2.71
C SER A 3 23.89 15.23 2.34
N GLY A 4 24.07 16.56 2.31
CA GLY A 4 23.06 17.47 1.76
C GLY A 4 22.66 17.10 0.32
N GLY A 5 23.60 16.54 -0.46
CA GLY A 5 23.33 16.02 -1.80
C GLY A 5 22.40 14.79 -1.81
N ASP A 6 22.38 14.00 -0.74
CA ASP A 6 21.50 12.84 -0.62
C ASP A 6 20.09 13.25 -0.20
N VAL A 7 19.97 14.24 0.69
CA VAL A 7 18.67 14.88 1.00
C VAL A 7 18.06 15.48 -0.27
N TYR A 8 18.88 16.13 -1.10
CA TYR A 8 18.43 16.67 -2.39
C TYR A 8 17.86 15.57 -3.31
N LYS A 9 18.52 14.42 -3.46
CA LYS A 9 18.01 13.30 -4.29
C LYS A 9 16.65 12.78 -3.80
N VAL A 10 16.43 12.73 -2.49
CA VAL A 10 15.14 12.31 -1.92
C VAL A 10 14.07 13.35 -2.24
N ILE A 11 14.38 14.64 -2.05
CA ILE A 11 13.47 15.74 -2.41
C ILE A 11 13.17 15.72 -3.92
N GLU A 12 14.18 15.50 -4.76
CA GLU A 12 14.06 15.39 -6.21
C GLU A 12 13.12 14.26 -6.63
N ALA A 13 13.15 13.11 -5.93
CA ALA A 13 12.21 12.01 -6.15
C ALA A 13 10.79 12.30 -5.64
N MET A 14 10.64 13.08 -4.57
CA MET A 14 9.34 13.34 -3.92
C MET A 14 8.57 14.51 -4.54
N VAL A 15 9.25 15.58 -4.94
CA VAL A 15 8.62 16.81 -5.47
C VAL A 15 7.70 16.53 -6.66
N PRO A 16 8.07 15.72 -7.67
CA PRO A 16 7.18 15.40 -8.79
C PRO A 16 5.84 14.77 -8.35
N LEU A 17 5.84 13.98 -7.27
CA LEU A 17 4.62 13.37 -6.72
C LEU A 17 3.68 14.43 -6.14
N TYR A 18 4.23 15.41 -5.43
CA TYR A 18 3.45 16.53 -4.90
C TYR A 18 2.92 17.42 -6.01
N VAL A 19 3.68 17.64 -7.08
CA VAL A 19 3.20 18.37 -8.25
C VAL A 19 1.99 17.68 -8.86
N ALA A 20 2.03 16.35 -9.03
CA ALA A 20 0.89 15.58 -9.53
C ALA A 20 -0.32 15.65 -8.58
N LEU A 21 -0.09 15.52 -7.26
CA LEU A 21 -1.13 15.62 -6.24
C LEU A 21 -1.80 17.01 -6.22
N ILE A 22 -1.01 18.09 -6.20
CA ILE A 22 -1.52 19.47 -6.20
C ILE A 22 -2.29 19.75 -7.50
N SER A 23 -1.79 19.25 -8.63
CA SER A 23 -2.50 19.37 -9.91
C SER A 23 -3.85 18.67 -9.89
N GLY A 24 -3.91 17.46 -9.32
CA GLY A 24 -5.16 16.73 -9.11
C GLY A 24 -6.14 17.47 -8.20
N TYR A 25 -5.64 18.01 -7.09
CA TYR A 25 -6.44 18.83 -6.19
C TYR A 25 -6.98 20.10 -6.85
N GLY A 26 -6.11 20.85 -7.53
CA GLY A 26 -6.46 22.07 -8.23
C GLY A 26 -7.47 21.85 -9.36
N SER A 27 -7.36 20.71 -10.07
CA SER A 27 -8.29 20.34 -11.14
C SER A 27 -9.74 20.30 -10.72
N VAL A 28 -10.02 19.88 -9.48
CA VAL A 28 -11.38 19.83 -8.94
C VAL A 28 -11.68 21.10 -8.16
N LYS A 29 -10.82 21.50 -7.22
CA LYS A 29 -11.15 22.57 -6.26
C LYS A 29 -11.06 23.98 -6.83
N TRP A 30 -10.09 24.22 -7.72
CA TRP A 30 -9.79 25.57 -8.23
C TRP A 30 -10.27 25.75 -9.66
N TRP A 31 -10.03 24.76 -10.51
CA TRP A 31 -10.34 24.83 -11.93
C TRP A 31 -11.71 24.21 -12.29
N ASN A 32 -12.32 23.43 -11.40
CA ASN A 32 -13.62 22.75 -11.62
C ASN A 32 -13.68 21.98 -12.96
N ILE A 33 -12.57 21.34 -13.36
CA ILE A 33 -12.43 20.61 -14.62
C ILE A 33 -13.21 19.30 -14.58
N PHE A 34 -13.15 18.58 -13.45
CA PHE A 34 -13.72 17.23 -13.33
C PHE A 34 -14.97 17.21 -12.46
N THR A 35 -15.97 16.45 -12.92
CA THR A 35 -17.15 16.07 -12.11
C THR A 35 -16.86 14.85 -11.24
N ARG A 36 -17.72 14.55 -10.25
CA ARG A 36 -17.57 13.39 -9.37
C ARG A 36 -17.48 12.07 -10.15
N ASP A 37 -18.35 11.86 -11.12
CA ASP A 37 -18.36 10.64 -11.94
C ASP A 37 -17.06 10.49 -12.75
N GLN A 38 -16.51 11.60 -13.26
CA GLN A 38 -15.22 11.61 -13.95
C GLN A 38 -14.07 11.27 -13.00
N CYS A 39 -14.13 11.72 -11.75
CA CYS A 39 -13.15 11.40 -10.72
C CYS A 39 -13.15 9.91 -10.37
N ASP A 40 -14.31 9.26 -10.39
CA ASP A 40 -14.43 7.82 -10.17
C ASP A 40 -13.95 7.03 -11.40
N ALA A 41 -14.25 7.51 -12.61
CA ALA A 41 -13.68 6.93 -13.84
C ALA A 41 -12.15 7.01 -13.86
N ILE A 42 -11.56 8.11 -13.40
CA ILE A 42 -10.09 8.24 -13.23
C ILE A 42 -9.57 7.22 -12.21
N ASN A 43 -10.27 7.01 -11.10
CA ASN A 43 -9.87 5.98 -10.13
C ASN A 43 -9.86 4.58 -10.76
N GLN A 44 -10.90 4.24 -11.51
CA GLN A 44 -11.01 2.97 -12.21
C GLN A 44 -9.93 2.81 -13.28
N LEU A 45 -9.62 3.86 -14.06
CA LEU A 45 -8.50 3.85 -15.00
C LEU A 45 -7.18 3.49 -14.29
N VAL A 46 -6.94 4.13 -13.14
CA VAL A 46 -5.73 3.88 -12.36
C VAL A 46 -5.68 2.43 -11.86
N TYR A 47 -6.79 1.95 -11.29
CA TYR A 47 -6.91 0.63 -10.70
C TYR A 47 -6.88 -0.54 -11.71
N TYR A 48 -7.55 -0.39 -12.85
CA TYR A 48 -7.70 -1.46 -13.85
C TYR A 48 -6.58 -1.51 -14.88
N PHE A 49 -5.87 -0.39 -15.12
CA PHE A 49 -4.85 -0.33 -16.17
C PHE A 49 -3.48 0.03 -15.62
N THR A 50 -3.35 1.21 -15.00
CA THR A 50 -2.01 1.74 -14.70
C THR A 50 -1.31 1.00 -13.56
N LEU A 51 -2.01 0.66 -12.48
CA LEU A 51 -1.45 -0.10 -11.36
C LEU A 51 -1.08 -1.55 -11.73
N PRO A 52 -1.93 -2.30 -12.45
CA PRO A 52 -1.60 -3.62 -12.99
C PRO A 52 -0.32 -3.61 -13.83
N LEU A 53 -0.21 -2.69 -14.79
CA LEU A 53 0.96 -2.61 -15.68
C LEU A 53 2.21 -2.11 -14.94
N PHE A 54 2.05 -1.18 -13.98
CA PHE A 54 3.12 -0.81 -13.06
C PHE A 54 3.63 -2.02 -12.26
N THR A 55 2.72 -2.89 -11.83
CA THR A 55 3.06 -4.10 -11.08
C THR A 55 3.80 -5.11 -11.95
N ILE A 56 3.35 -5.34 -13.20
CA ILE A 56 4.07 -6.22 -14.15
C ILE A 56 5.47 -5.68 -14.41
N GLU A 57 5.58 -4.42 -14.79
CA GLU A 57 6.87 -3.78 -15.08
C GLU A 57 7.85 -3.98 -13.94
N PHE A 58 7.39 -3.74 -12.72
CA PHE A 58 8.25 -3.79 -11.56
C PHE A 58 8.62 -5.22 -11.16
N THR A 59 7.67 -6.16 -11.22
CA THR A 59 7.91 -7.56 -10.82
C THR A 59 8.68 -8.36 -11.87
N ALA A 60 8.58 -7.99 -13.15
CA ALA A 60 9.27 -8.67 -14.26
C ALA A 60 10.79 -8.51 -14.24
N HIS A 61 11.30 -7.43 -13.65
CA HIS A 61 12.73 -7.09 -13.64
C HIS A 61 13.49 -7.58 -12.41
N VAL A 62 12.85 -8.40 -11.58
CA VAL A 62 13.43 -8.86 -10.31
C VAL A 62 14.08 -10.21 -10.50
N ASP A 63 15.20 -10.45 -9.82
CA ASP A 63 15.82 -11.77 -9.78
C ASP A 63 15.26 -12.58 -8.59
N PRO A 64 14.36 -13.56 -8.82
CA PRO A 64 13.82 -14.39 -7.74
C PRO A 64 14.84 -15.37 -7.15
N PHE A 65 15.96 -15.63 -7.83
CA PHE A 65 16.97 -16.60 -7.39
C PHE A 65 18.00 -15.98 -6.44
N ASN A 66 18.22 -14.67 -6.52
CA ASN A 66 19.19 -13.96 -5.68
C ASN A 66 18.53 -13.19 -4.51
N MET A 67 17.42 -13.72 -3.98
CA MET A 67 16.69 -13.08 -2.88
C MET A 67 17.26 -13.42 -1.51
N ASN A 68 17.38 -12.41 -0.63
CA ASN A 68 17.75 -12.62 0.77
C ASN A 68 16.58 -13.24 1.56
N TYR A 69 16.62 -14.55 1.80
CA TYR A 69 15.55 -15.27 2.50
C TYR A 69 15.36 -14.87 3.96
N ARG A 70 16.42 -14.45 4.66
CA ARG A 70 16.32 -13.98 6.06
C ARG A 70 15.56 -12.65 6.11
N PHE A 71 15.76 -11.79 5.12
CA PHE A 71 15.03 -10.54 4.97
C PHE A 71 13.53 -10.78 4.73
N ILE A 72 13.19 -11.72 3.83
CA ILE A 72 11.78 -12.11 3.59
C ILE A 72 11.17 -12.74 4.84
N ALA A 73 11.90 -13.62 5.53
CA ALA A 73 11.41 -14.24 6.75
C ALA A 73 11.14 -13.20 7.86
N ALA A 74 11.99 -12.18 7.99
CA ALA A 74 11.75 -11.06 8.90
C ALA A 74 10.50 -10.25 8.50
N ASP A 75 10.33 -9.99 7.20
CA ASP A 75 9.14 -9.33 6.64
C ASP A 75 7.85 -10.10 6.95
N VAL A 76 7.86 -11.42 6.77
CA VAL A 76 6.75 -12.32 7.10
C VAL A 76 6.47 -12.34 8.59
N LEU A 77 7.50 -12.48 9.42
CA LEU A 77 7.35 -12.55 10.87
C LEU A 77 6.78 -11.25 11.45
N SER A 78 7.25 -10.09 10.98
CA SER A 78 6.72 -8.79 11.41
C SER A 78 5.22 -8.64 11.10
N LYS A 79 4.77 -9.16 9.96
CA LYS A 79 3.36 -9.10 9.57
C LYS A 79 2.50 -10.10 10.32
N ILE A 80 3.03 -11.29 10.63
CA ILE A 80 2.36 -12.24 11.52
C ILE A 80 2.17 -11.61 12.91
N ILE A 81 3.19 -10.92 13.44
CA ILE A 81 3.09 -10.19 14.72
C ILE A 81 1.98 -9.14 14.65
N ILE A 82 1.96 -8.31 13.60
CA ILE A 82 0.92 -7.28 13.42
C ILE A 82 -0.48 -7.91 13.33
N ILE A 83 -0.65 -8.99 12.55
CA ILE A 83 -1.93 -9.70 12.41
C ILE A 83 -2.38 -10.25 13.77
N ALA A 84 -1.47 -10.86 14.54
CA ALA A 84 -1.78 -11.40 15.86
C ALA A 84 -2.23 -10.31 16.84
N VAL A 85 -1.52 -9.18 16.87
CA VAL A 85 -1.86 -8.02 17.71
C VAL A 85 -3.22 -7.44 17.31
N LEU A 86 -3.48 -7.27 16.00
CA LEU A 86 -4.76 -6.75 15.52
C LEU A 86 -5.92 -7.72 15.75
N ALA A 87 -5.69 -9.04 15.64
CA ALA A 87 -6.69 -10.05 15.96
C ALA A 87 -7.03 -10.05 17.46
N PHE A 88 -6.01 -9.92 18.33
CA PHE A 88 -6.22 -9.78 19.77
C PHE A 88 -6.97 -8.49 20.09
N TRP A 89 -6.57 -7.36 19.49
CA TRP A 89 -7.27 -6.09 19.66
C TRP A 89 -8.73 -6.15 19.20
N ALA A 90 -9.00 -6.76 18.04
CA ALA A 90 -10.36 -6.94 17.53
C ALA A 90 -11.23 -7.83 18.41
N LYS A 91 -10.64 -8.84 19.08
CA LYS A 91 -11.36 -9.77 19.96
C LYS A 91 -11.65 -9.19 21.35
N TYR A 92 -10.73 -8.41 21.91
CA TYR A 92 -10.80 -7.98 23.31
C TYR A 92 -11.13 -6.49 23.50
N SER A 93 -11.07 -5.67 22.45
CA SER A 93 -11.41 -4.25 22.54
C SER A 93 -12.85 -3.99 22.10
N SER A 94 -13.60 -3.23 22.88
CA SER A 94 -14.94 -2.72 22.49
C SER A 94 -14.89 -1.76 21.29
N LYS A 95 -13.70 -1.24 20.94
CA LYS A 95 -13.46 -0.39 19.76
C LYS A 95 -12.88 -1.17 18.57
N GLY A 96 -12.65 -2.47 18.73
CA GLY A 96 -12.10 -3.34 17.71
C GLY A 96 -13.15 -3.67 16.65
N SER A 97 -12.88 -3.33 15.38
CA SER A 97 -13.73 -3.70 14.25
C SER A 97 -12.88 -4.33 13.16
N TYR A 98 -13.45 -5.32 12.46
CA TYR A 98 -12.81 -5.97 11.31
C TYR A 98 -12.33 -4.95 10.26
N CYS A 99 -13.15 -3.94 9.97
CA CYS A 99 -12.79 -2.84 9.05
C CYS A 99 -11.56 -2.06 9.55
N TRP A 100 -11.51 -1.77 10.86
CA TRP A 100 -10.38 -1.07 11.47
C TRP A 100 -9.12 -1.93 11.54
N SER A 101 -9.24 -3.25 11.67
CA SER A 101 -8.09 -4.16 11.59
C SER A 101 -7.48 -4.16 10.19
N ILE A 102 -8.29 -4.16 9.13
CA ILE A 102 -7.80 -4.07 7.74
C ILE A 102 -7.07 -2.75 7.52
N THR A 103 -7.68 -1.63 7.93
CA THR A 103 -7.07 -0.30 7.79
C THR A 103 -5.79 -0.18 8.63
N SER A 104 -5.77 -0.67 9.86
CA SER A 104 -4.59 -0.65 10.72
C SER A 104 -3.47 -1.52 10.18
N PHE A 105 -3.80 -2.70 9.65
CA PHE A 105 -2.82 -3.56 8.96
C PHE A 105 -2.22 -2.83 7.76
N SER A 106 -3.07 -2.21 6.91
CA SER A 106 -2.62 -1.43 5.76
C SER A 106 -1.68 -0.29 6.19
N LEU A 107 -2.03 0.46 7.24
CA LEU A 107 -1.22 1.55 7.79
C LEU A 107 0.13 1.07 8.34
N CYS A 108 0.17 -0.05 9.06
CA CYS A 108 1.43 -0.56 9.61
C CYS A 108 2.36 -1.15 8.53
N THR A 109 1.79 -1.80 7.52
CA THR A 109 2.56 -2.72 6.65
C THR A 109 2.85 -2.18 5.27
N LEU A 110 1.93 -1.44 4.65
CA LEU A 110 2.04 -1.09 3.24
C LEU A 110 2.83 0.20 3.07
N THR A 111 4.03 0.09 2.53
CA THR A 111 4.96 1.20 2.32
C THR A 111 5.07 1.58 0.85
N ASN A 112 5.33 2.86 0.58
CA ASN A 112 5.73 3.35 -0.74
C ASN A 112 7.23 3.15 -0.96
N SER A 113 7.62 1.88 -1.00
CA SER A 113 9.03 1.47 -1.05
C SER A 113 9.72 1.79 -2.38
N LEU A 114 8.96 1.85 -3.50
CA LEU A 114 9.57 2.02 -4.82
C LEU A 114 9.87 3.46 -5.17
N VAL A 115 8.93 4.35 -4.83
CA VAL A 115 9.06 5.75 -5.24
C VAL A 115 9.96 6.51 -4.29
N VAL A 116 9.82 6.27 -2.98
CA VAL A 116 10.60 6.96 -1.94
C VAL A 116 11.72 6.08 -1.40
N GLY A 117 11.47 4.77 -1.23
CA GLY A 117 12.44 3.86 -0.61
C GLY A 117 13.69 3.62 -1.44
N VAL A 118 13.59 3.42 -2.76
CA VAL A 118 14.75 3.15 -3.62
C VAL A 118 15.76 4.31 -3.64
N PRO A 119 15.37 5.57 -3.93
CA PRO A 119 16.30 6.69 -3.88
C PRO A 119 16.96 6.86 -2.50
N LEU A 120 16.18 6.66 -1.44
CA LEU A 120 16.64 6.80 -0.06
C LEU A 120 17.62 5.68 0.35
N ALA A 121 17.28 4.43 0.05
CA ALA A 121 18.13 3.28 0.33
C ALA A 121 19.48 3.40 -0.39
N LYS A 122 19.44 3.83 -1.67
CA LYS A 122 20.65 4.09 -2.46
C LYS A 122 21.54 5.16 -1.83
N ALA A 123 20.95 6.24 -1.35
CA ALA A 123 21.67 7.32 -0.68
C ALA A 123 22.32 6.89 0.65
N MET A 124 21.64 6.06 1.44
CA MET A 124 22.05 5.77 2.82
C MET A 124 22.96 4.55 2.94
N TYR A 125 22.76 3.54 2.10
CA TYR A 125 23.41 2.23 2.22
C TYR A 125 23.91 1.67 0.88
N GLY A 126 23.77 2.42 -0.22
CA GLY A 126 24.27 2.02 -1.55
C GLY A 126 23.38 1.00 -2.26
N GLN A 127 23.95 0.31 -3.25
CA GLN A 127 23.19 -0.55 -4.17
C GLN A 127 22.61 -1.81 -3.49
N GLU A 128 23.32 -2.40 -2.53
CA GLU A 128 22.83 -3.59 -1.81
C GLU A 128 21.48 -3.32 -1.10
N ALA A 129 21.27 -2.11 -0.59
CA ALA A 129 20.01 -1.74 0.05
C ALA A 129 18.88 -1.51 -0.97
N VAL A 130 19.22 -1.06 -2.18
CA VAL A 130 18.23 -0.96 -3.27
C VAL A 130 17.66 -2.34 -3.58
N ASP A 131 18.54 -3.34 -3.70
CA ASP A 131 18.13 -4.70 -4.04
C ASP A 131 17.21 -5.30 -2.95
N LEU A 132 17.51 -5.04 -1.67
CA LEU A 132 16.64 -5.43 -0.54
C LEU A 132 15.26 -4.75 -0.58
N VAL A 133 15.23 -3.43 -0.82
CA VAL A 133 13.97 -2.66 -0.89
C VAL A 133 13.13 -3.10 -2.08
N VAL A 134 13.76 -3.32 -3.23
CA VAL A 134 13.10 -3.87 -4.43
C VAL A 134 12.51 -5.24 -4.12
N GLN A 135 13.31 -6.15 -3.59
CA GLN A 135 12.90 -7.50 -3.22
C GLN A 135 11.68 -7.51 -2.27
N SER A 136 11.71 -6.74 -1.19
CA SER A 136 10.56 -6.68 -0.26
C SER A 136 9.34 -6.01 -0.87
N SER A 137 9.52 -5.01 -1.74
CA SER A 137 8.39 -4.39 -2.46
C SER A 137 7.69 -5.37 -3.39
N VAL A 138 8.45 -6.24 -4.06
CA VAL A 138 7.91 -7.33 -4.90
C VAL A 138 7.13 -8.30 -4.03
N PHE A 139 7.72 -8.77 -2.94
CA PHE A 139 7.05 -9.67 -2.00
C PHE A 139 5.77 -9.03 -1.42
N GLN A 140 5.80 -7.73 -1.13
CA GLN A 140 4.65 -6.94 -0.71
C GLN A 140 3.56 -6.88 -1.78
N GLY A 141 3.91 -6.65 -3.04
CA GLY A 141 2.96 -6.65 -4.14
C GLY A 141 2.30 -8.01 -4.35
N ILE A 142 3.08 -9.08 -4.27
CA ILE A 142 2.62 -10.43 -4.60
C ILE A 142 1.81 -11.03 -3.47
N VAL A 143 2.39 -11.07 -2.27
CA VAL A 143 1.82 -11.78 -1.14
C VAL A 143 0.86 -10.87 -0.39
N TRP A 144 1.35 -9.73 0.06
CA TRP A 144 0.60 -8.89 1.00
C TRP A 144 -0.54 -8.12 0.35
N LEU A 145 -0.38 -7.59 -0.87
CA LEU A 145 -1.48 -6.96 -1.59
C LEU A 145 -2.53 -7.98 -2.05
N THR A 146 -2.14 -9.18 -2.47
CA THR A 146 -3.10 -10.25 -2.82
C THR A 146 -3.90 -10.69 -1.60
N LEU A 147 -3.25 -10.86 -0.44
CA LEU A 147 -3.93 -11.16 0.82
C LEU A 147 -4.86 -10.01 1.25
N LEU A 148 -4.45 -8.75 1.07
CA LEU A 148 -5.30 -7.60 1.34
C LEU A 148 -6.53 -7.58 0.41
N LEU A 149 -6.34 -7.78 -0.90
CA LEU A 149 -7.42 -7.84 -1.88
C LEU A 149 -8.39 -8.99 -1.58
N PHE A 150 -7.87 -10.15 -1.18
CA PHE A 150 -8.69 -11.27 -0.72
C PHE A 150 -9.58 -10.88 0.47
N VAL A 151 -8.98 -10.27 1.50
CA VAL A 151 -9.68 -9.81 2.70
C VAL A 151 -10.72 -8.73 2.38
N LEU A 152 -10.40 -7.82 1.46
CA LEU A 152 -11.33 -6.80 0.98
C LEU A 152 -12.50 -7.40 0.18
N GLU A 153 -12.25 -8.42 -0.63
CA GLU A 153 -13.30 -9.12 -1.37
C GLU A 153 -14.17 -9.97 -0.45
N LEU A 154 -13.59 -10.61 0.59
CA LEU A 154 -14.35 -11.28 1.65
C LEU A 154 -15.28 -10.30 2.38
N ARG A 155 -14.79 -9.09 2.69
CA ARG A 155 -15.61 -8.02 3.28
C ARG A 155 -16.76 -7.65 2.35
N ARG A 156 -16.49 -7.46 1.05
CA ARG A 156 -17.50 -7.07 0.04
C ARG A 156 -18.52 -8.17 -0.24
N ALA A 157 -18.09 -9.44 -0.23
CA ALA A 157 -18.96 -10.61 -0.31
C ALA A 157 -19.80 -10.79 0.97
N GLY A 158 -19.46 -10.04 2.03
CA GLY A 158 -20.30 -9.92 3.20
C GLY A 158 -20.06 -11.01 4.24
N PHE A 159 -18.86 -11.60 4.27
CA PHE A 159 -18.48 -12.59 5.29
C PHE A 159 -18.18 -11.96 6.67
N SER A 160 -18.51 -10.69 6.88
CA SER A 160 -18.36 -10.05 8.19
C SER A 160 -19.47 -10.54 9.13
N SER A 161 -19.19 -11.66 9.81
CA SER A 161 -19.88 -12.08 11.02
C SER A 161 -19.66 -11.02 12.11
N ASN A 162 -20.59 -10.06 12.21
CA ASN A 162 -21.33 -9.82 13.45
C ASN A 162 -22.44 -8.79 13.20
N ASN A 163 -23.59 -9.07 13.81
CA ASN A 163 -24.72 -8.15 13.93
C ASN A 163 -24.25 -6.83 14.55
N ASN A 164 -24.28 -5.75 13.77
CA ASN A 164 -24.66 -4.43 14.24
C ASN A 164 -25.28 -3.73 13.04
N VAL A 165 -26.60 -3.59 13.12
CA VAL A 165 -27.37 -2.65 12.34
C VAL A 165 -26.78 -1.28 12.67
N ASP A 166 -26.07 -0.66 11.74
CA ASP A 166 -25.89 0.79 11.80
C ASP A 166 -27.27 1.38 11.48
N ASP A 167 -27.93 1.92 12.51
CA ASP A 167 -29.21 2.60 12.43
C ASP A 167 -29.16 3.69 11.36
N ILE A 168 -29.76 3.42 10.20
CA ILE A 168 -30.12 4.48 9.27
C ILE A 168 -31.44 5.07 9.76
N ASN A 169 -31.36 6.13 10.55
CA ASN A 169 -32.51 7.00 10.82
C ASN A 169 -32.95 7.65 9.50
N ILE A 170 -33.95 7.08 8.85
CA ILE A 170 -34.71 7.74 7.77
C ILE A 170 -36.07 8.12 8.35
N GLU A 171 -36.19 9.37 8.80
CA GLU A 171 -37.48 10.04 8.79
C GLU A 171 -37.96 10.14 7.34
N GLY A 172 -39.06 9.47 7.02
CA GLY A 172 -39.75 9.61 5.74
C GLY A 172 -40.17 8.28 5.15
N GLY A 173 -41.44 7.92 5.37
CA GLY A 173 -42.02 6.66 4.94
C GLY A 173 -41.81 6.34 3.46
N ARG A 174 -41.08 5.24 3.21
CA ARG A 174 -41.22 4.38 2.03
C ARG A 174 -40.89 2.95 2.43
N LYS A 175 -41.81 2.02 2.11
CA LYS A 175 -41.62 0.57 2.30
C LYS A 175 -40.41 0.13 1.47
N GLU A 176 -39.34 -0.29 2.13
CA GLU A 176 -38.25 -1.01 1.47
C GLU A 176 -38.39 -2.52 1.70
N THR A 177 -38.18 -3.24 0.60
CA THR A 177 -38.14 -4.68 0.49
C THR A 177 -37.07 -5.23 1.43
N VAL A 178 -37.48 -6.04 2.41
CA VAL A 178 -36.56 -6.83 3.25
C VAL A 178 -35.83 -7.79 2.31
N VAL A 179 -34.60 -7.46 1.94
CA VAL A 179 -33.70 -8.39 1.26
C VAL A 179 -33.32 -9.44 2.29
N VAL A 180 -34.02 -10.58 2.26
CA VAL A 180 -33.61 -11.80 2.94
C VAL A 180 -32.22 -12.15 2.43
N ARG A 181 -31.19 -11.90 3.26
CA ARG A 181 -29.82 -12.28 2.96
C ARG A 181 -29.72 -13.78 3.22
N GLU A 182 -29.87 -14.58 2.17
CA GLU A 182 -29.55 -16.01 2.22
C GLU A 182 -28.15 -16.17 2.85
N GLU A 183 -28.06 -16.98 3.91
CA GLU A 183 -26.78 -17.40 4.48
C GLU A 183 -26.05 -18.24 3.43
N LYS A 184 -25.26 -17.56 2.59
CA LYS A 184 -24.40 -18.22 1.60
C LYS A 184 -23.45 -19.15 2.33
N SER A 185 -23.31 -20.38 1.82
CA SER A 185 -22.36 -21.34 2.36
C SER A 185 -20.94 -20.78 2.29
N PHE A 186 -20.10 -21.07 3.29
CA PHE A 186 -18.69 -20.62 3.30
C PHE A 186 -17.96 -20.98 2.00
N LEU A 187 -18.25 -22.15 1.43
CA LEU A 187 -17.68 -22.59 0.16
C LEU A 187 -18.15 -21.76 -1.04
N GLU A 188 -19.41 -21.31 -1.05
CA GLU A 188 -19.94 -20.44 -2.10
C GLU A 188 -19.33 -19.05 -2.03
N VAL A 189 -19.22 -18.50 -0.81
CA VAL A 189 -18.52 -17.23 -0.58
C VAL A 189 -17.07 -17.34 -1.01
N MET A 190 -16.37 -18.42 -0.60
CA MET A 190 -14.98 -18.65 -0.96
C MET A 190 -14.79 -18.80 -2.48
N SER A 191 -15.67 -19.54 -3.16
CA SER A 191 -15.64 -19.73 -4.61
C SER A 191 -15.81 -18.39 -5.36
N VAL A 192 -16.79 -17.58 -4.96
CA VAL A 192 -17.01 -16.24 -5.54
C VAL A 192 -15.80 -15.34 -5.31
N VAL A 193 -15.23 -15.36 -4.10
CA VAL A 193 -14.09 -14.53 -3.74
C VAL A 193 -12.84 -14.95 -4.52
N TRP A 194 -12.55 -16.25 -4.65
CA TRP A 194 -11.44 -16.73 -5.47
C TRP A 194 -11.60 -16.39 -6.94
N LEU A 195 -12.81 -16.54 -7.49
CA LEU A 195 -13.06 -16.16 -8.88
C LEU A 195 -12.82 -14.67 -9.11
N LYS A 196 -13.31 -13.81 -8.19
CA LYS A 196 -13.10 -12.36 -8.28
C LYS A 196 -11.67 -11.92 -8.04
N LEU A 197 -10.93 -12.64 -7.19
CA LEU A 197 -9.51 -12.40 -6.98
C LEU A 197 -8.70 -12.81 -8.22
N ALA A 198 -9.05 -13.93 -8.85
CA ALA A 198 -8.41 -14.38 -10.09
C ALA A 198 -8.68 -13.44 -11.28
N THR A 199 -9.86 -12.81 -11.31
CA THR A 199 -10.19 -11.78 -12.32
C THR A 199 -9.71 -10.38 -11.92
N ASN A 200 -9.12 -10.21 -10.73
CA ASN A 200 -8.58 -8.94 -10.29
C ASN A 200 -7.32 -8.60 -11.10
N PRO A 201 -7.25 -7.42 -11.73
CA PRO A 201 -6.14 -7.07 -12.60
C PRO A 201 -4.81 -6.92 -11.90
N ASN A 202 -4.81 -6.54 -10.62
CA ASN A 202 -3.59 -6.44 -9.84
C ASN A 202 -3.07 -7.84 -9.45
N CYS A 203 -3.95 -8.81 -9.21
CA CYS A 203 -3.57 -10.17 -8.86
C CYS A 203 -2.95 -10.92 -10.04
N TYR A 204 -3.60 -10.95 -11.21
CA TYR A 204 -3.01 -11.61 -12.36
C TYR A 204 -1.73 -10.90 -12.84
N SER A 205 -1.64 -9.57 -12.66
CA SER A 205 -0.43 -8.81 -12.99
C SER A 205 0.79 -9.22 -12.15
N CYS A 206 0.61 -9.40 -10.84
CA CYS A 206 1.65 -9.99 -10.00
C CYS A 206 2.09 -11.37 -10.50
N ILE A 207 1.13 -12.25 -10.82
CA ILE A 207 1.42 -13.61 -11.29
C ILE A 207 2.18 -13.58 -12.61
N LEU A 208 1.74 -12.76 -13.58
CA LEU A 208 2.39 -12.62 -14.88
C LEU A 208 3.80 -12.07 -14.76
N GLY A 209 4.00 -11.02 -13.96
CA GLY A 209 5.32 -10.41 -13.79
C GLY A 209 6.31 -11.34 -13.06
N ILE A 210 5.88 -12.07 -12.03
CA ILE A 210 6.71 -13.12 -11.41
C ILE A 210 7.04 -14.24 -12.40
N ALA A 211 6.02 -14.76 -13.10
CA ALA A 211 6.22 -15.86 -14.04
C ALA A 211 7.24 -15.45 -15.10
N TRP A 212 7.13 -14.21 -15.59
CA TRP A 212 8.12 -13.62 -16.47
C TRP A 212 9.51 -13.52 -15.82
N ALA A 213 9.62 -13.01 -14.60
CA ALA A 213 10.88 -12.92 -13.87
C ALA A 213 11.57 -14.28 -13.72
N PHE A 214 10.83 -15.35 -13.41
CA PHE A 214 11.39 -16.70 -13.36
C PHE A 214 11.88 -17.16 -14.73
N ILE A 215 11.09 -16.95 -15.79
CA ILE A 215 11.46 -17.34 -17.16
C ILE A 215 12.70 -16.57 -17.63
N SER A 216 12.68 -15.25 -17.51
CA SER A 216 13.74 -14.35 -17.93
C SER A 216 15.06 -14.66 -17.23
N ASN A 217 15.06 -14.82 -15.90
CA ASN A 217 16.28 -15.14 -15.15
C ASN A 217 16.76 -16.58 -15.36
N ARG A 218 15.85 -17.55 -15.58
CA ARG A 218 16.23 -18.96 -15.78
C ARG A 218 16.85 -19.22 -17.16
N TRP A 219 16.34 -18.55 -18.18
CA TRP A 219 16.74 -18.72 -19.59
C TRP A 219 17.53 -17.53 -20.17
N HIS A 220 17.80 -16.50 -19.36
CA HIS A 220 18.45 -15.25 -19.78
C HIS A 220 17.78 -14.62 -21.02
N PHE A 221 16.45 -14.63 -21.03
CA PHE A 221 15.65 -14.07 -22.13
C PHE A 221 15.23 -12.65 -21.80
N GLU A 222 15.55 -11.69 -22.68
CA GLU A 222 15.09 -10.31 -22.56
C GLU A 222 13.65 -10.16 -23.05
N MET A 223 12.87 -9.26 -22.42
CA MET A 223 11.49 -9.01 -22.86
C MET A 223 11.50 -8.41 -24.27
N PRO A 224 10.65 -8.91 -25.20
CA PRO A 224 10.55 -8.29 -26.51
C PRO A 224 10.19 -6.81 -26.38
N GLY A 225 10.96 -5.92 -27.01
CA GLY A 225 10.81 -4.47 -26.84
C GLY A 225 9.41 -3.91 -27.17
N ILE A 226 8.61 -4.63 -27.98
CA ILE A 226 7.20 -4.30 -28.24
C ILE A 226 6.36 -4.45 -26.96
N ILE A 227 6.56 -5.54 -26.22
CA ILE A 227 5.82 -5.82 -24.97
C ILE A 227 6.33 -4.90 -23.87
N GLU A 228 7.65 -4.84 -23.68
CA GLU A 228 8.29 -3.99 -22.67
C GLU A 228 7.91 -2.52 -22.87
N GLY A 229 8.06 -1.99 -24.10
CA GLY A 229 7.69 -0.61 -24.40
C GLY A 229 6.21 -0.31 -24.15
N SER A 230 5.31 -1.27 -24.45
CA SER A 230 3.88 -1.11 -24.19
C SER A 230 3.56 -1.06 -22.70
N ILE A 231 4.17 -1.95 -21.91
CA ILE A 231 4.02 -1.97 -20.45
C ILE A 231 4.60 -0.69 -19.84
N LEU A 232 5.81 -0.30 -20.27
CA LEU A 232 6.56 0.83 -19.75
C LEU A 232 5.82 2.16 -19.93
N ILE A 233 5.18 2.40 -21.08
CA ILE A 233 4.41 3.63 -21.32
C ILE A 233 3.31 3.80 -20.28
N MET A 234 2.55 2.74 -20.01
CA MET A 234 1.44 2.81 -19.06
C MET A 234 1.91 2.75 -17.59
N SER A 235 2.95 1.96 -17.31
CA SER A 235 3.58 1.87 -15.99
C SER A 235 4.13 3.22 -15.53
N LYS A 236 4.83 3.95 -16.41
CA LYS A 236 5.34 5.30 -16.12
C LYS A 236 4.24 6.29 -15.75
N ALA A 237 3.05 6.15 -16.34
CA ALA A 237 1.90 6.95 -15.96
C ALA A 237 1.38 6.59 -14.55
N GLY A 238 1.48 5.33 -14.13
CA GLY A 238 0.81 4.80 -12.94
C GLY A 238 1.09 5.52 -11.63
N THR A 239 2.35 5.88 -11.33
CA THR A 239 2.66 6.60 -10.08
C THR A 239 2.09 8.03 -10.11
N GLY A 240 2.22 8.73 -11.25
CA GLY A 240 1.73 10.10 -11.41
C GLY A 240 0.21 10.18 -11.40
N THR A 241 -0.48 9.30 -12.14
CA THR A 241 -1.94 9.23 -12.17
C THR A 241 -2.52 8.78 -10.83
N ALA A 242 -1.84 7.90 -10.10
CA ALA A 242 -2.20 7.53 -8.74
C ALA A 242 -2.15 8.72 -7.77
N MET A 243 -1.07 9.51 -7.81
CA MET A 243 -0.96 10.74 -7.01
C MET A 243 -1.97 11.81 -7.42
N PHE A 244 -2.23 11.94 -8.72
CA PHE A 244 -3.25 12.85 -9.25
C PHE A 244 -4.66 12.48 -8.76
N ASN A 245 -5.04 11.19 -8.88
CA ASN A 245 -6.32 10.67 -8.38
C ASN A 245 -6.48 10.85 -6.86
N MET A 246 -5.38 10.74 -6.12
CA MET A 246 -5.36 11.06 -4.70
C MET A 246 -5.65 12.54 -4.43
N GLY A 247 -5.03 13.45 -5.19
CA GLY A 247 -5.31 14.89 -5.12
C GLY A 247 -6.76 15.23 -5.44
N ILE A 248 -7.32 14.61 -6.48
CA ILE A 248 -8.74 14.68 -6.83
C ILE A 248 -9.61 14.26 -5.64
N PHE A 249 -9.34 13.08 -5.08
CA PHE A 249 -10.12 12.55 -3.96
C PHE A 249 -10.11 13.51 -2.79
N MET A 250 -8.95 14.11 -2.48
CA MET A 250 -8.83 15.12 -1.42
C MET A 250 -9.63 16.39 -1.71
N ALA A 251 -9.67 16.85 -2.96
CA ALA A 251 -10.45 18.03 -3.35
C ALA A 251 -11.97 17.82 -3.26
N LEU A 252 -12.43 16.58 -3.42
CA LEU A 252 -13.83 16.19 -3.23
C LEU A 252 -14.27 16.18 -1.78
N GLN A 253 -13.34 16.19 -0.82
CA GLN A 253 -13.64 16.23 0.61
C GLN A 253 -13.75 17.69 1.11
N ASP A 254 -14.59 17.91 2.12
CA ASP A 254 -14.80 19.25 2.69
C ASP A 254 -13.60 19.77 3.49
N LYS A 255 -12.73 18.86 3.96
CA LYS A 255 -11.53 19.16 4.75
C LYS A 255 -10.34 18.37 4.23
N LEU A 256 -9.14 18.96 4.30
CA LEU A 256 -7.88 18.27 3.98
C LEU A 256 -7.57 17.14 4.98
N ILE A 257 -8.00 17.29 6.24
CA ILE A 257 -7.95 16.25 7.28
C ILE A 257 -9.39 15.80 7.53
N VAL A 258 -9.81 14.75 6.84
CA VAL A 258 -11.20 14.27 6.89
C VAL A 258 -11.46 13.47 8.16
N CYS A 259 -10.52 12.61 8.54
CA CYS A 259 -10.68 11.70 9.68
C CYS A 259 -10.43 12.36 11.06
N GLY A 260 -10.14 13.66 11.10
CA GLY A 260 -9.79 14.38 12.32
C GLY A 260 -8.35 14.14 12.79
N THR A 261 -7.90 14.96 13.74
CA THR A 261 -6.50 14.97 14.23
C THR A 261 -6.15 13.70 15.01
N SER A 262 -7.10 13.14 15.77
CA SER A 262 -6.85 11.92 16.56
C SER A 262 -6.60 10.69 15.69
N LEU A 263 -7.41 10.46 14.65
CA LEU A 263 -7.21 9.31 13.76
C LEU A 263 -5.96 9.47 12.89
N THR A 264 -5.65 10.71 12.49
CA THR A 264 -4.39 11.02 11.80
C THR A 264 -3.19 10.69 12.68
N ALA A 265 -3.19 11.12 13.95
CA ALA A 265 -2.12 10.82 14.89
C ALA A 265 -1.95 9.31 15.10
N ILE A 266 -3.06 8.57 15.25
CA ILE A 266 -3.03 7.09 15.35
C ILE A 266 -2.42 6.49 14.08
N GLY A 267 -2.83 6.95 12.89
CA GLY A 267 -2.28 6.47 11.63
C GLY A 267 -0.77 6.71 11.52
N MET A 268 -0.28 7.88 11.95
CA MET A 268 1.15 8.19 11.98
C MET A 268 1.91 7.30 12.97
N VAL A 269 1.35 7.05 14.16
CA VAL A 269 1.96 6.15 15.15
C VAL A 269 2.00 4.71 14.64
N LEU A 270 0.90 4.23 14.06
CA LEU A 270 0.86 2.90 13.45
C LEU A 270 1.91 2.80 12.33
N LYS A 271 2.03 3.83 11.51
CA LYS A 271 2.94 3.83 10.37
C LYS A 271 4.41 3.91 10.75
N PHE A 272 4.77 4.91 11.53
CA PHE A 272 6.16 5.26 11.79
C PHE A 272 6.70 4.68 13.09
N ILE A 273 5.87 4.06 13.93
CA ILE A 273 6.32 3.43 15.19
C ILE A 273 5.96 1.95 15.19
N ALA A 274 4.68 1.59 15.07
CA ALA A 274 4.25 0.20 15.20
C ALA A 274 4.79 -0.70 14.08
N GLY A 275 4.72 -0.25 12.82
CA GLY A 275 5.30 -0.95 11.67
C GLY A 275 6.80 -1.22 11.83
N PRO A 276 7.63 -0.17 12.03
CA PRO A 276 9.08 -0.33 12.26
C PRO A 276 9.42 -1.16 13.50
N ALA A 277 8.67 -1.04 14.59
CA ALA A 277 8.89 -1.85 15.79
C ALA A 277 8.63 -3.34 15.53
N ALA A 278 7.53 -3.67 14.84
CA ALA A 278 7.25 -5.05 14.45
C ALA A 278 8.33 -5.60 13.51
N MET A 279 8.82 -4.77 12.56
CA MET A 279 9.93 -5.15 11.68
C MET A 279 11.24 -5.37 12.45
N ALA A 280 11.55 -4.52 13.43
CA ALA A 280 12.73 -4.69 14.28
C ALA A 280 12.67 -6.00 15.07
N ILE A 281 11.53 -6.30 15.71
CA ILE A 281 11.32 -7.55 16.45
C ILE A 281 11.46 -8.76 15.52
N GLY A 282 10.79 -8.74 14.35
CA GLY A 282 10.87 -9.83 13.38
C GLY A 282 12.28 -10.03 12.83
N SER A 283 13.00 -8.94 12.58
CA SER A 283 14.36 -8.98 12.06
C SER A 283 15.36 -9.53 13.08
N ILE A 284 15.27 -9.12 14.35
CA ILE A 284 16.10 -9.65 15.42
C ILE A 284 15.81 -11.13 15.68
N ALA A 285 14.53 -11.53 15.68
CA ALA A 285 14.11 -12.92 15.90
C ALA A 285 14.63 -13.88 14.80
N VAL A 286 14.77 -13.40 13.57
CA VAL A 286 15.32 -14.17 12.43
C VAL A 286 16.85 -14.07 12.35
N GLY A 287 17.48 -13.28 13.22
CA GLY A 287 18.94 -13.14 13.31
C GLY A 287 19.54 -12.23 12.23
N LEU A 288 18.79 -11.23 11.75
CA LEU A 288 19.35 -10.15 10.92
C LEU A 288 20.22 -9.22 11.77
N HIS A 289 21.38 -8.84 11.23
CA HIS A 289 22.35 -7.96 11.89
C HIS A 289 22.91 -6.95 10.88
N GLY A 290 23.54 -5.89 11.41
CA GLY A 290 24.24 -4.88 10.60
C GLY A 290 23.32 -4.12 9.63
N ASN A 291 23.84 -3.82 8.44
CA ASN A 291 23.14 -2.99 7.46
C ASN A 291 21.79 -3.58 7.02
N VAL A 292 21.66 -4.90 6.90
CA VAL A 292 20.41 -5.55 6.47
C VAL A 292 19.29 -5.31 7.50
N LEU A 293 19.61 -5.37 8.80
CA LEU A 293 18.67 -5.04 9.88
C LEU A 293 18.24 -3.56 9.82
N ARG A 294 19.21 -2.65 9.61
CA ARG A 294 18.92 -1.22 9.57
C ARG A 294 18.05 -0.86 8.35
N VAL A 295 18.36 -1.44 7.18
CA VAL A 295 17.56 -1.27 5.96
C VAL A 295 16.15 -1.81 6.15
N ALA A 296 15.97 -2.99 6.79
CA ALA A 296 14.65 -3.54 7.12
C ALA A 296 13.79 -2.54 7.91
N ILE A 297 14.34 -1.99 8.99
CA ILE A 297 13.61 -1.07 9.88
C ILE A 297 13.27 0.24 9.17
N ILE A 298 14.23 0.81 8.44
CA ILE A 298 14.05 2.06 7.69
C ILE A 298 13.01 1.87 6.58
N GLN A 299 13.03 0.73 5.89
CA GLN A 299 12.05 0.42 4.86
C GLN A 299 10.63 0.34 5.45
N ALA A 300 10.46 -0.25 6.63
CA ALA A 300 9.17 -0.28 7.31
C ALA A 300 8.68 1.12 7.72
N ALA A 301 9.60 2.07 7.95
CA ALA A 301 9.31 3.46 8.29
C ALA A 301 9.06 4.36 7.08
N LEU A 302 9.09 3.83 5.85
CA LEU A 302 8.79 4.60 4.64
C LEU A 302 7.33 5.07 4.62
N PRO A 303 6.98 6.14 3.89
CA PRO A 303 5.61 6.65 3.85
C PRO A 303 4.61 5.61 3.33
N GLN A 304 3.32 5.82 3.62
CA GLN A 304 2.24 4.89 3.26
C GLN A 304 2.16 4.66 1.74
N SER A 305 1.81 3.44 1.33
CA SER A 305 1.63 3.12 -0.10
C SER A 305 0.42 3.82 -0.72
N ILE A 306 0.61 4.41 -1.90
CA ILE A 306 -0.48 5.02 -2.71
C ILE A 306 -1.48 3.95 -3.16
N THR A 307 -1.00 2.73 -3.45
CA THR A 307 -1.86 1.61 -3.88
C THR A 307 -2.88 1.22 -2.81
N SER A 308 -2.50 1.35 -1.53
CA SER A 308 -3.40 1.08 -0.42
C SER A 308 -4.59 2.03 -0.37
N PHE A 309 -4.38 3.31 -0.73
CA PHE A 309 -5.45 4.29 -0.87
C PHE A 309 -6.36 3.96 -2.06
N ILE A 310 -5.79 3.59 -3.22
CA ILE A 310 -6.58 3.26 -4.41
C ILE A 310 -7.50 2.07 -4.15
N PHE A 311 -6.99 1.03 -3.49
CA PHE A 311 -7.80 -0.12 -3.08
C PHE A 311 -8.85 0.26 -2.04
N ALA A 312 -8.49 1.08 -1.06
CA ALA A 312 -9.44 1.58 -0.07
C ALA A 312 -10.59 2.40 -0.69
N LYS A 313 -10.30 3.21 -1.70
CA LYS A 313 -11.31 3.97 -2.46
C LYS A 313 -12.20 3.02 -3.27
N GLU A 314 -11.61 2.09 -4.01
CA GLU A 314 -12.33 1.12 -4.85
C GLU A 314 -13.23 0.17 -4.01
N TYR A 315 -12.78 -0.24 -2.83
CA TYR A 315 -13.50 -1.14 -1.94
C TYR A 315 -14.32 -0.43 -0.84
N GLY A 316 -14.34 0.91 -0.83
CA GLY A 316 -15.10 1.71 0.15
C GLY A 316 -14.70 1.41 1.61
N LEU A 317 -13.40 1.47 1.92
CA LEU A 317 -12.86 1.20 3.26
C LEU A 317 -11.91 2.32 3.72
N HIS A 318 -12.38 3.23 4.57
CA HIS A 318 -11.57 4.27 5.23
C HIS A 318 -10.56 4.97 4.29
N ALA A 319 -11.00 5.29 3.06
CA ALA A 319 -10.15 5.92 2.05
C ALA A 319 -9.68 7.32 2.48
N ASP A 320 -10.44 7.98 3.33
CA ASP A 320 -10.14 9.24 4.00
C ASP A 320 -8.96 9.14 4.98
N VAL A 321 -8.89 8.05 5.76
CA VAL A 321 -7.78 7.81 6.69
C VAL A 321 -6.51 7.50 5.91
N LEU A 322 -6.60 6.62 4.91
CA LEU A 322 -5.45 6.22 4.11
C LEU A 322 -4.93 7.33 3.21
N SER A 323 -5.82 8.19 2.67
CA SER A 323 -5.37 9.36 1.90
C SER A 323 -4.59 10.34 2.79
N THR A 324 -5.13 10.64 3.97
CA THR A 324 -4.46 11.50 4.96
C THR A 324 -3.11 10.91 5.37
N ALA A 325 -3.05 9.59 5.61
CA ALA A 325 -1.81 8.90 5.96
C ALA A 325 -0.74 8.98 4.87
N VAL A 326 -1.10 8.92 3.59
CA VAL A 326 -0.14 9.06 2.49
C VAL A 326 0.38 10.51 2.39
N ILE A 327 -0.47 11.53 2.46
CA ILE A 327 -0.04 12.95 2.37
C ILE A 327 0.88 13.34 3.53
N PHE A 328 0.37 13.19 4.75
CA PHE A 328 1.11 13.57 5.94
C PHE A 328 2.29 12.63 6.17
N GLY A 329 2.14 11.35 5.81
CA GLY A 329 3.23 10.38 5.84
C GLY A 329 4.38 10.82 4.95
N MET A 330 4.14 11.25 3.73
CA MET A 330 5.21 11.76 2.88
C MET A 330 5.86 13.04 3.42
N LEU A 331 5.10 13.94 4.04
CA LEU A 331 5.65 15.18 4.62
C LEU A 331 6.54 14.89 5.85
N VAL A 332 6.09 13.98 6.70
CA VAL A 332 6.75 13.62 7.96
C VAL A 332 7.84 12.56 7.74
N SER A 333 7.82 11.81 6.64
CA SER A 333 8.73 10.69 6.44
C SER A 333 10.18 11.11 6.39
N LEU A 334 10.53 12.20 5.72
CA LEU A 334 11.94 12.60 5.59
C LEU A 334 12.61 12.85 6.95
N PRO A 335 12.08 13.73 7.84
CA PRO A 335 12.70 13.93 9.15
C PRO A 335 12.66 12.66 10.02
N VAL A 336 11.59 11.87 9.96
CA VAL A 336 11.49 10.61 10.71
C VAL A 336 12.54 9.59 10.25
N LEU A 337 12.75 9.44 8.95
CA LEU A 337 13.72 8.49 8.38
C LEU A 337 15.16 8.91 8.69
N VAL A 338 15.45 10.21 8.67
CA VAL A 338 16.74 10.76 9.13
C VAL A 338 16.95 10.45 10.61
N ALA A 339 15.93 10.63 11.45
CA ALA A 339 16.01 10.28 12.87
C ALA A 339 16.23 8.78 13.09
N TYR A 340 15.52 7.91 12.35
CA TYR A 340 15.74 6.46 12.38
C TYR A 340 17.15 6.09 11.97
N TYR A 341 17.68 6.69 10.90
CA TYR A 341 19.04 6.44 10.46
C TYR A 341 20.07 6.79 11.53
N ALA A 342 19.96 8.00 12.09
CA ALA A 342 20.86 8.45 13.15
C ALA A 342 20.76 7.52 14.37
N ALA A 343 19.55 7.17 14.81
CA ALA A 343 19.34 6.28 15.95
C ALA A 343 19.92 4.87 15.71
N LEU A 344 19.75 4.32 14.51
CA LEU A 344 20.22 2.99 14.14
C LEU A 344 21.74 2.92 13.92
N GLU A 345 22.41 4.03 13.58
CA GLU A 345 23.88 4.09 13.56
C GLU A 345 24.49 3.87 14.95
N PHE A 346 23.79 4.26 16.03
CA PHE A 346 24.26 4.05 17.41
C PHE A 346 24.06 2.62 17.92
N ILE A 347 23.14 1.87 17.31
CA ILE A 347 22.90 0.46 17.65
C ILE A 347 23.90 -0.36 16.82
N HIS A 348 24.99 -0.79 17.48
CA HIS A 348 26.08 -1.58 16.88
C HIS A 348 25.60 -2.95 16.40
#